data_AF-A0A5C5YBB5-F1
#
_entry.id   AF-A0A5C5YBB5-F1
#
_cell.length_a   1.000
_cell.length_b   1.000
_cell.length_c   1.000
_cell.angle_alpha   90.00
_cell.angle_beta   90.00
_cell.angle_gamma   90.00
#
_symmetry.space_group_name_H-M   'P 1'
#
loop_
_entity.id
_entity.type
_entity.pdbx_description
1 polymer ?
#
loop_
_entity_poly.entity_id
_entity_poly.type
_entity_poly.pdbx_seq_one_letter_code
_entity_poly.pdbx_strand_id
1 'polypeptide(L)'
;MNVSLCRDDATYSAGGYLRASWRVSRVKLEELSSVEVSVLWYTEGKGDEDLSVHYFRRYDAANLRNLGIGDSQPIHCRLPPSPLSYRGHLLKIQWGIRVRVFVEEGREAVAEHPFYVVARKPEALEMSEMIQSELARVDAPAKSPLHRRLPAVMRRWRSRPAGSARS
;
A
#
# COMPACT_ATOMS: atom_id res chain seq x y z
N MET A 1 23.81 15.34 -2.28
CA MET A 1 22.61 14.92 -1.52
C MET A 1 22.82 13.53 -1.00
N ASN A 2 22.27 13.22 0.16
CA ASN A 2 22.29 11.88 0.71
C ASN A 2 20.91 11.56 1.30
N VAL A 3 20.45 10.34 1.05
CA VAL A 3 19.29 9.74 1.70
C VAL A 3 19.80 8.54 2.48
N SER A 4 19.36 8.41 3.73
CA SER A 4 19.70 7.31 4.61
C SER A 4 18.42 6.65 5.10
N LEU A 5 18.32 5.33 4.92
CA LEU A 5 17.20 4.52 5.44
C LEU A 5 17.49 4.09 6.87
N CYS A 6 16.45 3.93 7.70
CA CYS A 6 16.65 3.39 9.05
C CYS A 6 16.86 1.87 9.09
N ARG A 7 16.65 1.17 7.96
CA ARG A 7 16.84 -0.27 7.83
C ARG A 7 17.97 -0.56 6.85
N ASP A 8 18.91 -1.40 7.26
CA ASP A 8 20.07 -1.77 6.45
C ASP A 8 19.70 -2.61 5.22
N ASP A 9 18.61 -3.40 5.33
CA ASP A 9 18.08 -4.24 4.24
C ASP A 9 17.21 -3.49 3.24
N ALA A 10 16.97 -2.19 3.48
CA ALA A 10 16.07 -1.34 2.72
C ALA A 10 14.67 -1.97 2.47
N THR A 11 14.21 -2.88 3.34
CA THR A 11 12.99 -3.66 3.10
C THR A 11 11.92 -3.31 4.12
N TYR A 12 10.73 -2.98 3.65
CA TYR A 12 9.61 -2.52 4.47
C TYR A 12 8.36 -3.34 4.16
N SER A 13 7.54 -3.58 5.17
CA SER A 13 6.27 -4.30 4.98
C SER A 13 5.17 -3.38 4.48
N ALA A 14 4.32 -3.89 3.60
CA ALA A 14 3.12 -3.21 3.16
C ALA A 14 2.21 -2.87 4.36
N GLY A 15 1.67 -1.65 4.41
CA GLY A 15 0.95 -1.14 5.58
C GLY A 15 1.83 -0.79 6.79
N GLY A 16 3.13 -1.06 6.74
CA GLY A 16 4.12 -0.70 7.77
C GLY A 16 4.57 0.75 7.68
N TYR A 17 5.60 1.12 8.44
CA TYR A 17 6.16 2.47 8.45
C TYR A 17 7.53 2.54 7.79
N LEU A 18 7.69 3.50 6.88
CA LEU A 18 8.98 3.93 6.35
C LEU A 18 9.55 4.99 7.29
N ARG A 19 10.79 4.78 7.75
CA ARG A 19 11.59 5.77 8.48
C ARG A 19 12.91 5.95 7.74
N ALA A 20 13.20 7.18 7.37
CA ALA A 20 14.40 7.56 6.66
C ALA A 20 14.79 8.99 7.03
N SER A 21 15.93 9.45 6.54
CA SER A 21 16.32 10.85 6.62
C SER A 21 17.02 11.30 5.36
N TRP A 22 16.96 12.59 5.08
CA TRP A 22 17.62 13.20 3.93
C TRP A 22 18.45 14.40 4.37
N ARG A 23 19.50 14.69 3.61
CA ARG A 23 20.27 15.93 3.75
C ARG A 23 20.75 16.42 2.39
N VAL A 24 20.79 17.74 2.23
CA VAL A 24 21.43 18.36 1.08
C VAL A 24 22.83 18.78 1.50
N SER A 25 23.80 18.44 0.66
CA SER A 25 25.21 18.68 0.89
C SER A 25 25.78 19.33 -0.36
N ARG A 26 26.79 20.19 -0.22
CA ARG A 26 27.53 20.83 -1.32
C ARG A 26 26.78 21.94 -2.09
N VAL A 27 25.69 22.46 -1.54
CA VAL A 27 24.99 23.65 -2.04
C VAL A 27 24.76 24.57 -0.85
N LYS A 28 24.96 25.87 -1.02
CA LYS A 28 24.73 26.85 0.04
C LYS A 28 23.23 27.11 0.21
N LEU A 29 22.81 27.48 1.42
CA LEU A 29 21.40 27.78 1.73
C LEU A 29 20.85 28.91 0.86
N GLU A 30 21.68 29.89 0.56
CA GLU A 30 21.31 31.08 -0.21
C GLU A 30 21.06 30.76 -1.68
N GLU A 31 21.68 29.70 -2.20
CA GLU A 31 21.52 29.25 -3.60
C GLU A 31 20.27 28.38 -3.78
N LEU A 32 19.64 27.92 -2.69
CA LEU A 32 18.53 26.96 -2.72
C LEU A 32 17.18 27.68 -2.78
N SER A 33 16.45 27.45 -3.87
CA SER A 33 15.08 27.94 -4.02
C SER A 33 14.08 27.02 -3.33
N SER A 34 14.24 25.70 -3.46
CA SER A 34 13.36 24.73 -2.80
C SER A 34 13.93 23.30 -2.80
N VAL A 35 13.41 22.46 -1.90
CA VAL A 35 13.65 21.01 -1.89
C VAL A 35 12.33 20.27 -1.90
N GLU A 36 12.19 19.26 -2.76
CA GLU A 36 11.08 18.32 -2.78
C GLU A 36 11.56 16.95 -2.31
N VAL A 37 10.77 16.31 -1.46
CA VAL A 37 11.01 14.97 -0.95
C VAL A 37 9.77 14.13 -1.22
N SER A 38 9.96 13.07 -2.00
CA SER A 38 8.88 12.18 -2.42
C SER A 38 9.20 10.75 -2.04
N VAL A 39 8.20 10.02 -1.52
CA VAL A 39 8.20 8.55 -1.52
C VAL A 39 7.26 8.15 -2.64
N LEU A 40 7.78 7.43 -3.62
CA LEU A 40 7.05 7.11 -4.84
C LEU A 40 7.32 5.68 -5.27
N TRP A 41 6.49 5.20 -6.18
CA TRP A 41 6.76 4.02 -6.96
C TRP A 41 6.50 4.30 -8.44
N TYR A 42 7.15 3.51 -9.28
CA TYR A 42 6.89 3.51 -10.72
C TYR A 42 7.04 2.11 -11.31
N THR A 43 6.38 1.88 -12.42
CA THR A 43 6.59 0.69 -13.25
C THR A 43 7.64 0.95 -14.31
N GLU A 44 8.41 -0.08 -14.63
CA GLU A 44 9.40 -0.08 -15.72
C GLU A 44 9.26 -1.41 -16.48
N GLY A 45 9.37 -1.39 -17.80
CA GLY A 45 9.38 -2.61 -18.60
C GLY A 45 8.73 -2.47 -19.97
N LYS A 46 8.14 -3.56 -20.46
CA LYS A 46 7.40 -3.55 -21.73
C LYS A 46 5.96 -3.12 -21.48
N GLY A 47 5.50 -2.13 -22.22
CA GLY A 47 4.14 -1.58 -22.13
C GLY A 47 4.15 -0.18 -21.51
N ASP A 48 3.04 0.18 -20.88
CA ASP A 48 2.88 1.49 -20.27
C ASP A 48 3.58 1.56 -18.91
N GLU A 49 4.36 2.62 -18.73
CA GLU A 49 4.97 2.99 -17.46
C GLU A 49 4.01 3.90 -16.68
N ASP A 50 3.93 3.68 -15.38
CA ASP A 50 3.10 4.41 -14.43
C ASP A 50 3.98 4.93 -13.29
N LEU A 51 3.57 6.04 -12.68
CA LEU A 51 4.25 6.64 -11.54
C LEU A 51 3.21 7.17 -10.56
N SER A 52 3.39 6.85 -9.28
CA SER A 52 2.55 7.39 -8.22
C SER A 52 3.38 7.86 -7.03
N VAL A 53 3.02 9.04 -6.54
CA VAL A 53 3.64 9.65 -5.36
C VAL A 53 2.78 9.31 -4.15
N HIS A 54 3.33 8.51 -3.25
CA HIS A 54 2.66 8.12 -2.00
C HIS A 54 2.82 9.17 -0.90
N TYR A 55 4.01 9.75 -0.80
CA TYR A 55 4.31 10.83 0.14
C TYR A 55 5.00 11.95 -0.60
N PHE A 56 4.62 13.19 -0.31
CA PHE A 56 5.24 14.38 -0.88
C PHE A 56 5.39 15.46 0.19
N ARG A 57 6.56 16.10 0.23
CA ARG A 57 6.79 17.30 0.99
C ARG A 57 7.71 18.24 0.24
N ARG A 58 7.33 19.52 0.20
CA ARG A 58 8.12 20.61 -0.37
C ARG A 58 8.55 21.56 0.74
N TYR A 59 9.81 21.97 0.69
CA TYR A 59 10.40 22.98 1.56
C TYR A 59 10.82 24.16 0.67
N ASP A 60 10.19 25.31 0.89
CA ASP A 60 10.63 26.55 0.23
C ASP A 60 11.86 27.15 0.93
N ALA A 61 12.43 28.20 0.34
CA ALA A 61 13.60 28.89 0.90
C ALA A 61 13.39 29.34 2.36
N ALA A 62 12.18 29.78 2.75
CA ALA A 62 11.91 30.19 4.13
C ALA A 62 11.88 28.99 5.09
N ASN A 63 11.29 27.87 4.68
CA ASN A 63 11.31 26.62 5.46
C ASN A 63 12.74 26.13 5.65
N LEU A 64 13.55 26.15 4.60
CA LEU A 64 14.95 25.69 4.63
C LEU A 64 15.83 26.55 5.54
N ARG A 65 15.60 27.87 5.59
CA ARG A 65 16.29 28.77 6.53
C ARG A 65 15.99 28.44 7.99
N ASN A 66 14.76 28.06 8.30
CA ASN A 66 14.35 27.71 9.66
C ASN A 66 14.82 26.32 10.09
N LEU A 67 14.84 25.36 9.15
CA LEU A 67 15.21 23.97 9.42
C LEU A 67 16.71 23.75 9.54
N GLY A 68 17.51 24.56 8.82
CA GLY A 68 18.92 24.26 8.58
C GLY A 68 19.09 23.10 7.60
N ILE A 69 19.94 23.27 6.59
CA ILE A 69 20.10 22.29 5.51
C ILE A 69 21.25 21.30 5.77
N GLY A 70 22.18 21.67 6.67
CA GLY A 70 23.31 20.83 7.06
C GLY A 70 22.89 19.63 7.90
N ASP A 71 21.79 19.76 8.64
CA ASP A 71 21.26 18.73 9.52
C ASP A 71 20.40 17.72 8.75
N SER A 72 20.40 16.49 9.24
CA SER A 72 19.60 15.42 8.66
C SER A 72 18.13 15.60 9.01
N GLN A 73 17.27 15.63 7.98
CA GLN A 73 15.84 15.87 8.11
C GLN A 73 15.06 14.55 8.00
N PRO A 74 14.11 14.26 8.91
CA PRO A 74 13.43 12.97 8.93
C PRO A 74 12.34 12.85 7.87
N ILE A 75 12.09 11.60 7.45
CA ILE A 75 10.95 11.15 6.67
C ILE A 75 10.26 10.06 7.48
N HIS A 76 8.96 10.22 7.72
CA HIS A 76 8.14 9.22 8.39
C HIS A 76 6.77 9.17 7.74
N CYS A 77 6.43 8.02 7.16
CA CYS A 77 5.11 7.78 6.61
C CYS A 77 4.71 6.31 6.71
N ARG A 78 3.41 6.05 6.79
CA ARG A 78 2.85 4.70 6.67
C ARG A 78 2.77 4.34 5.19
N LEU A 79 3.35 3.22 4.78
CA LEU A 79 3.30 2.73 3.42
C LEU A 79 1.90 2.16 3.10
N PRO A 80 1.45 2.21 1.84
CA PRO A 80 0.18 1.61 1.46
C PRO A 80 0.30 0.08 1.47
N PRO A 81 -0.84 -0.65 1.45
CA PRO A 81 -0.83 -2.11 1.30
C PRO A 81 -0.37 -2.57 -0.09
N SER A 82 -0.38 -1.67 -1.09
CA SER A 82 0.00 -1.94 -2.48
C SER A 82 0.47 -0.66 -3.19
N PRO A 83 1.26 -0.77 -4.27
CA PRO A 83 1.80 -2.01 -4.81
C PRO A 83 3.01 -2.54 -4.03
N LEU A 84 3.25 -3.84 -4.11
CA LEU A 84 4.49 -4.44 -3.62
C LEU A 84 5.61 -4.22 -4.64
N SER A 85 6.85 -4.19 -4.18
CA SER A 85 8.00 -4.26 -5.07
C SER A 85 7.98 -5.58 -5.83
N TYR A 86 8.20 -5.48 -7.14
CA TYR A 86 8.18 -6.63 -8.04
C TYR A 86 9.32 -6.52 -9.04
N ARG A 87 10.01 -7.63 -9.29
CA ARG A 87 11.12 -7.70 -10.25
C ARG A 87 10.90 -8.88 -11.20
N GLY A 88 9.99 -8.69 -12.14
CA GLY A 88 9.76 -9.62 -13.24
C GLY A 88 10.62 -9.30 -14.47
N HIS A 89 10.57 -10.18 -15.45
CA HIS A 89 11.26 -10.00 -16.73
C HIS A 89 10.57 -8.96 -17.64
N LEU A 90 9.24 -8.92 -17.63
CA LEU A 90 8.46 -8.00 -18.49
C LEU A 90 8.09 -6.68 -17.80
N LEU A 91 7.99 -6.70 -16.47
CA LEU A 91 7.54 -5.57 -15.65
C LEU A 91 8.29 -5.59 -14.32
N LYS A 92 8.69 -4.41 -13.86
CA LYS A 92 9.17 -4.15 -12.51
C LYS A 92 8.29 -3.10 -11.86
N ILE A 93 8.17 -3.18 -10.54
CA ILE A 93 7.61 -2.12 -9.69
C ILE A 93 8.72 -1.69 -8.74
N GLN A 94 9.21 -0.47 -8.92
CA GLN A 94 10.29 0.09 -8.13
C GLN A 94 9.75 1.11 -7.14
N TRP A 95 10.19 1.01 -5.90
CA TRP A 95 9.92 1.99 -4.85
C TRP A 95 11.19 2.80 -4.59
N GLY A 96 11.02 4.10 -4.34
CA GLY A 96 12.13 5.00 -4.12
C GLY A 96 11.77 6.22 -3.28
N ILE A 97 12.77 6.73 -2.57
CA ILE A 97 12.75 8.07 -1.99
C ILE A 97 13.48 8.98 -2.96
N ARG A 98 12.77 9.94 -3.54
CA ARG A 98 13.31 10.94 -4.47
C ARG A 98 13.43 12.28 -3.77
N VAL A 99 14.63 12.83 -3.77
CA VAL A 99 14.91 14.20 -3.30
C VAL A 99 15.30 15.03 -4.51
N ARG A 100 14.53 16.09 -4.79
CA ARG A 100 14.80 17.06 -5.85
C ARG A 100 15.17 18.39 -5.22
N VAL A 101 16.26 18.96 -5.70
CA VAL A 101 16.77 20.24 -5.21
C VAL A 101 16.75 21.22 -6.36
N PHE A 102 16.09 22.34 -6.14
CA PHE A 102 16.00 23.44 -7.09
C PHE A 102 16.85 24.58 -6.56
N VAL A 103 17.79 25.04 -7.37
CA VAL A 103 18.60 26.21 -7.09
C VAL A 103 18.16 27.38 -7.96
N GLU A 104 18.61 28.58 -7.58
CA GLU A 104 18.41 29.77 -8.41
C GLU A 104 18.97 29.54 -9.83
N GLU A 105 18.41 30.23 -10.83
CA GLU A 105 18.71 30.05 -12.27
C GLU A 105 18.17 28.77 -12.92
N GLY A 106 17.28 28.03 -12.23
CA GLY A 106 16.54 26.91 -12.83
C GLY A 106 17.34 25.61 -12.94
N ARG A 107 18.53 25.54 -12.35
CA ARG A 107 19.26 24.27 -12.23
C ARG A 107 18.56 23.37 -11.22
N GLU A 108 18.53 22.08 -11.53
CA GLU A 108 17.96 21.06 -10.67
C GLU A 108 18.96 19.92 -10.47
N ALA A 109 18.96 19.35 -9.26
CA ALA A 109 19.62 18.09 -9.00
C ALA A 109 18.62 17.11 -8.36
N VAL A 110 18.71 15.84 -8.75
CA VAL A 110 17.84 14.77 -8.25
C VAL A 110 18.69 13.66 -7.68
N ALA A 111 18.29 13.16 -6.51
CA ALA A 111 18.81 11.93 -5.93
C ALA A 111 17.64 11.00 -5.66
N GLU A 112 17.78 9.74 -6.07
CA GLU A 112 16.81 8.69 -5.76
C GLU A 112 17.48 7.57 -5.00
N HIS A 113 16.82 7.11 -3.94
CA HIS A 113 17.31 6.02 -3.11
C HIS A 113 16.26 4.89 -3.10
N PRO A 114 16.57 3.73 -3.71
CA PRO A 114 15.61 2.65 -3.84
C PRO A 114 15.38 1.94 -2.51
N PHE A 115 14.18 1.39 -2.34
CA PHE A 115 13.85 0.46 -1.25
C PHE A 115 12.82 -0.56 -1.73
N TYR A 116 12.53 -1.56 -0.90
CA TYR A 116 11.60 -2.64 -1.23
C TYR A 116 10.39 -2.64 -0.32
N VAL A 117 9.21 -2.81 -0.90
CA VAL A 117 7.95 -3.06 -0.19
C VAL A 117 7.55 -4.51 -0.38
N VAL A 118 7.46 -5.27 0.70
CA VAL A 118 7.10 -6.69 0.69
C VAL A 118 5.79 -6.92 1.41
N ALA A 119 5.12 -8.04 1.11
CA ALA A 119 3.91 -8.43 1.83
C ALA A 119 4.17 -8.47 3.34
N ARG A 120 3.20 -8.00 4.14
CA ARG A 120 3.24 -8.18 5.58
C ARG A 120 3.20 -9.69 5.85
N LYS A 121 4.20 -10.21 6.57
CA LYS A 121 4.11 -11.57 7.09
C LYS A 121 3.05 -11.58 8.19
N PRO A 122 1.97 -12.36 8.06
CA PRO A 122 1.04 -12.52 9.16
C PRO A 122 1.79 -13.18 10.32
N GLU A 123 1.61 -12.67 11.54
CA GLU A 123 2.15 -13.35 12.72
C GLU A 123 1.44 -14.70 12.87
N ALA A 124 2.20 -15.76 13.18
CA ALA A 124 1.68 -17.13 13.20
C ALA A 124 0.52 -17.30 14.21
N LEU A 125 0.55 -16.53 15.31
CA LEU A 125 -0.50 -16.51 16.33
C LEU A 125 -1.78 -15.87 15.78
N GLU A 126 -1.69 -14.68 15.16
CA GLU A 126 -2.83 -14.02 14.51
C GLU A 126 -3.46 -14.91 13.42
N MET A 127 -2.64 -15.63 12.64
CA MET A 127 -3.11 -16.56 11.62
C MET A 127 -3.86 -17.75 12.24
N SER A 128 -3.33 -18.32 13.33
CA SER A 128 -3.96 -19.44 14.02
C SER A 128 -5.30 -19.07 14.65
N GLU A 129 -5.39 -17.91 15.29
CA GLU A 129 -6.64 -17.40 15.87
C GLU A 129 -7.67 -17.07 14.78
N MET A 130 -7.24 -16.46 13.67
CA MET A 130 -8.12 -16.15 12.55
C MET A 130 -8.67 -17.43 11.91
N ILE A 131 -7.82 -18.44 11.67
CA ILE A 131 -8.23 -19.76 11.16
C ILE A 131 -9.20 -20.45 12.13
N GLN A 132 -8.90 -20.45 13.43
CA GLN A 132 -9.80 -21.01 14.45
C GLN A 132 -11.16 -20.30 14.48
N SER A 133 -11.17 -18.97 14.32
CA SER A 133 -12.42 -18.19 14.30
C SER A 133 -13.28 -18.46 13.07
N GLU A 134 -12.67 -18.64 11.89
CA GLU A 134 -13.37 -18.99 10.66
C GLU A 134 -13.88 -20.44 10.70
N LEU A 135 -13.07 -21.39 11.18
CA LEU A 135 -13.52 -22.77 11.41
C LEU A 135 -14.71 -22.81 12.39
N ALA A 136 -14.66 -22.06 13.49
CA ALA A 136 -15.77 -21.96 14.44
C ALA A 136 -17.05 -21.37 13.83
N ARG A 137 -16.95 -20.49 12.82
CA ARG A 137 -18.10 -19.98 12.07
C ARG A 137 -18.69 -20.99 11.10
N VAL A 138 -17.85 -21.84 10.51
CA VAL A 138 -18.27 -22.92 9.61
C VAL A 138 -18.96 -24.04 10.41
N ASP A 139 -18.45 -24.36 11.59
CA ASP A 139 -19.01 -25.38 12.49
C ASP A 139 -20.19 -24.87 13.34
N ALA A 140 -20.43 -23.55 13.35
CA ALA A 140 -21.63 -23.00 13.98
C ALA A 140 -22.86 -23.60 13.28
N PRO A 141 -23.76 -24.30 13.99
CA PRO A 141 -24.94 -24.84 13.37
C PRO A 141 -25.73 -23.68 12.79
N ALA A 142 -25.85 -23.65 11.45
CA ALA A 142 -26.76 -22.77 10.77
C ALA A 142 -28.16 -23.05 11.35
N LYS A 143 -28.61 -22.23 12.30
CA LYS A 143 -29.99 -22.22 12.78
C LYS A 143 -30.87 -21.61 11.68
N SER A 144 -30.93 -22.30 10.55
CA SER A 144 -31.96 -22.12 9.54
C SER A 144 -33.07 -23.11 9.90
N PRO A 145 -34.16 -22.68 10.53
CA PRO A 145 -35.35 -23.52 10.58
C PRO A 145 -35.83 -23.69 9.14
N LEU A 146 -35.56 -24.86 8.55
CA LEU A 146 -35.93 -25.28 7.19
C LEU A 146 -37.45 -25.40 6.97
N HIS A 147 -38.28 -24.74 7.77
CA HIS A 147 -39.73 -24.84 7.69
C HIS A 147 -40.44 -23.48 7.65
N ARG A 148 -39.96 -22.55 6.81
CA ARG A 148 -40.86 -21.48 6.33
C ARG A 148 -40.37 -20.87 5.02
N ARG A 149 -40.99 -21.36 3.93
CA ARG A 149 -41.45 -20.64 2.73
C ARG A 149 -41.27 -21.52 1.50
N LEU A 150 -42.16 -22.50 1.34
CA LEU A 150 -42.51 -22.93 -0.02
C LEU A 150 -43.38 -21.82 -0.63
N PRO A 151 -43.07 -21.34 -1.85
CA PRO A 151 -43.94 -20.41 -2.57
C PRO A 151 -45.34 -20.99 -2.72
N ALA A 152 -46.37 -20.14 -2.61
CA ALA A 152 -47.79 -20.54 -2.72
C ALA A 152 -48.15 -21.27 -4.02
N VAL A 153 -47.29 -21.17 -5.06
CA VAL A 153 -47.44 -21.83 -6.36
C VAL A 153 -47.37 -23.36 -6.30
N MET A 154 -46.76 -23.97 -5.27
CA MET A 154 -46.64 -25.43 -5.16
C MET A 154 -47.76 -26.12 -4.35
N ARG A 155 -48.85 -25.43 -3.97
CA ARG A 155 -50.01 -26.08 -3.34
C ARG A 155 -51.00 -26.70 -4.32
N ARG A 156 -50.89 -26.42 -5.62
CA ARG A 156 -51.92 -26.81 -6.60
C ARG A 156 -51.74 -28.20 -7.25
N TRP A 157 -50.78 -29.00 -6.78
CA TRP A 157 -50.47 -30.32 -7.36
C TRP A 157 -50.74 -31.51 -6.42
N ARG A 158 -51.37 -31.27 -5.26
CA ARG A 158 -51.78 -32.32 -4.30
C ARG A 158 -53.30 -32.37 -4.09
N SER A 159 -54.06 -32.21 -5.16
CA SER A 159 -55.49 -32.57 -5.19
C SER A 159 -55.83 -33.19 -6.53
N ARG A 160 -55.24 -34.36 -6.80
CA ARG A 160 -55.89 -35.40 -7.59
C ARG A 160 -56.62 -36.33 -6.61
N PRO A 161 -57.94 -36.48 -6.67
CA PRO A 161 -58.56 -37.74 -6.31
C PRO A 161 -58.45 -38.68 -7.51
N ALA A 162 -57.88 -39.85 -7.31
CA ALA A 162 -57.98 -40.99 -8.20
C ALA A 162 -58.83 -42.08 -7.52
N GLY A 163 -59.87 -42.55 -8.22
CA GLY A 163 -60.66 -43.77 -7.92
C GLY A 163 -61.75 -43.59 -6.84
N SER A 164 -62.88 -44.29 -6.84
CA SER A 164 -63.28 -45.50 -7.56
C SER A 164 -64.80 -45.76 -7.41
N ALA A 165 -65.36 -46.38 -8.46
CA ALA A 165 -66.59 -47.14 -8.71
C ALA A 165 -67.61 -47.59 -7.62
N ARG A 166 -68.83 -47.83 -8.17
CA ARG A 166 -69.96 -48.75 -7.82
C ARG A 166 -71.11 -48.20 -6.95
N SER A 167 -72.33 -48.18 -7.52
CA SER A 167 -73.27 -49.29 -7.42
C SER A 167 -74.26 -49.30 -8.58
#